data_AF-A0A6G3MIM7-F1
#
_entry.id   AF-A0A6G3MIM7-F1
#
_cell.length_a   1.000
_cell.length_b   1.000
_cell.length_c   1.000
_cell.angle_alpha   90.00
_cell.angle_beta   90.00
_cell.angle_gamma   90.00
#
_symmetry.space_group_name_H-M   'P 1'
#
loop_
_entity.id
_entity.type
_entity.pdbx_description
1 polymer ?
#
loop_
_entity_poly.entity_id
_entity_poly.type
_entity_poly.pdbx_seq_one_letter_code
_entity_poly.pdbx_strand_id
1 'polypeptide(L)'
;MNFNDRFGKVMTKNLKEMNYEILAKETCASLSTHEIKYIESGWTKSIAMSMLDIYNKFIPPSLRKRSVFPFTLRIDSLEFLDELNLLEDLLSHYCISLGYKNISDSEITQFLEFSEDQN
;
A
#
# COMPACT_ATOMS: atom_id res chain seq x y z
N MET A 1 -9.29 3.46 -1.96
CA MET A 1 -9.14 2.33 -2.87
C MET A 1 -10.42 2.25 -3.66
N ASN A 2 -10.36 2.45 -4.97
CA ASN A 2 -11.57 2.74 -5.72
C ASN A 2 -12.18 1.47 -6.32
N PHE A 3 -12.88 0.66 -5.51
CA PHE A 3 -13.58 -0.53 -6.00
C PHE A 3 -14.63 -0.24 -7.10
N ASN A 4 -14.99 1.03 -7.30
CA ASN A 4 -15.94 1.46 -8.33
C ASN A 4 -15.30 1.72 -9.70
N ASP A 5 -13.98 1.80 -9.77
CA ASP A 5 -13.27 1.95 -11.03
C ASP A 5 -13.25 0.63 -11.83
N ARG A 6 -12.67 0.68 -13.03
CA ARG A 6 -12.64 -0.48 -13.92
C ARG A 6 -11.81 -1.62 -13.33
N PHE A 7 -10.69 -1.30 -12.67
CA PHE A 7 -9.80 -2.29 -12.10
C PHE A 7 -10.45 -2.98 -10.90
N GLY A 8 -11.01 -2.22 -9.96
CA GLY A 8 -11.72 -2.73 -8.79
C GLY A 8 -12.91 -3.62 -9.14
N LYS A 9 -13.63 -3.30 -10.21
CA LYS A 9 -14.72 -4.16 -10.75
C LYS A 9 -14.21 -5.48 -11.29
N VAL A 10 -13.12 -5.47 -12.06
CA VAL A 10 -12.48 -6.69 -12.58
C VAL A 10 -11.94 -7.54 -11.42
N MET A 11 -11.23 -6.94 -10.48
CA MET A 11 -10.74 -7.62 -9.27
C MET A 11 -11.87 -8.30 -8.49
N THR A 12 -12.97 -7.59 -8.25
CA THR A 12 -14.14 -8.13 -7.55
C THR A 12 -14.77 -9.29 -8.32
N LYS A 13 -14.85 -9.19 -9.65
CA LYS A 13 -15.39 -10.25 -10.50
C LYS A 13 -14.50 -11.50 -10.43
N ASN A 14 -13.18 -11.35 -10.55
CA ASN A 14 -12.22 -12.46 -10.50
C ASN A 14 -12.28 -13.18 -9.14
N LEU A 15 -12.38 -12.45 -8.04
CA LEU A 15 -12.53 -13.04 -6.72
C LEU A 15 -13.83 -13.84 -6.58
N LYS A 16 -14.95 -13.32 -7.11
CA LYS A 16 -16.24 -14.01 -7.11
C LYS A 16 -16.21 -15.31 -7.92
N GLU A 17 -15.52 -15.32 -9.06
CA GLU A 17 -15.34 -16.54 -9.87
C GLU A 17 -14.57 -17.63 -9.12
N MET A 18 -13.72 -17.25 -8.16
CA MET A 18 -13.02 -18.15 -7.23
C MET A 18 -13.80 -18.45 -5.94
N ASN A 19 -15.09 -18.09 -5.86
CA ASN A 19 -15.94 -18.20 -4.66
C ASN A 19 -15.49 -17.37 -3.45
N TYR A 20 -14.72 -16.29 -3.67
CA TYR A 20 -14.38 -15.33 -2.62
C TYR A 20 -15.20 -14.05 -2.75
N GLU A 21 -15.73 -13.57 -1.63
CA GLU A 21 -16.46 -12.30 -1.55
C GLU A 21 -15.78 -11.30 -0.61
N ILE A 22 -15.58 -10.08 -1.10
CA ILE A 22 -15.14 -8.96 -0.27
C ILE A 22 -16.37 -8.40 0.45
N LEU A 23 -16.54 -8.78 1.71
CA LEU A 23 -17.64 -8.32 2.58
C LEU A 23 -17.48 -6.85 3.03
N ALA A 24 -16.25 -6.35 3.06
CA ALA A 24 -15.91 -5.03 3.59
C ALA A 24 -15.76 -3.93 2.52
N LYS A 25 -16.44 -4.05 1.36
CA LYS A 25 -16.27 -3.09 0.24
C LYS A 25 -16.51 -1.62 0.64
N GLU A 26 -17.53 -1.37 1.44
CA GLU A 26 -17.87 -0.01 1.89
C GLU A 26 -16.85 0.53 2.89
N THR A 27 -16.21 -0.36 3.65
CA THR A 27 -15.16 -0.03 4.61
C THR A 27 -13.86 0.38 3.93
N CYS A 28 -13.62 -0.18 2.74
CA CYS A 28 -12.37 -0.01 2.01
C CYS A 28 -12.46 1.03 0.88
N ALA A 29 -13.45 1.92 0.91
CA ALA A 29 -13.69 2.87 -0.17
C ALA A 29 -12.56 3.91 -0.34
N SER A 30 -11.91 4.31 0.76
CA SER A 30 -10.89 5.36 0.77
C SER A 30 -9.87 5.14 1.90
N LEU A 31 -8.70 5.78 1.80
CA LEU A 31 -7.75 5.79 2.92
C LEU A 31 -8.38 6.41 4.18
N SER A 32 -9.20 7.44 4.01
CA SER A 32 -9.91 8.10 5.11
C SER A 32 -10.92 7.20 5.81
N THR A 33 -11.61 6.30 5.08
CA THR A 33 -12.55 5.36 5.71
C THR A 33 -11.82 4.32 6.56
N HIS A 34 -10.60 3.93 6.17
CA HIS A 34 -9.74 3.10 7.00
C HIS A 34 -9.32 3.82 8.28
N GLU A 35 -8.87 5.07 8.18
CA GLU A 35 -8.47 5.89 9.33
C GLU A 35 -9.62 6.12 10.31
N ILE A 36 -10.79 6.55 9.81
CA ILE A 36 -11.99 6.80 10.63
C ILE A 36 -12.36 5.57 11.46
N LYS A 37 -12.27 4.36 10.89
CA LYS A 37 -12.59 3.13 11.64
C LYS A 37 -11.68 2.87 12.82
N TYR A 38 -10.40 3.22 12.73
CA TYR A 38 -9.51 3.12 13.89
C TYR A 38 -9.95 4.13 14.97
N ILE A 39 -10.27 5.37 14.59
CA ILE A 39 -10.74 6.36 15.55
C ILE A 39 -12.05 5.92 16.22
N GLU A 40 -13.01 5.42 15.45
CA GLU A 40 -14.28 4.89 15.96
C GLU A 40 -14.08 3.66 16.88
N SER A 41 -13.03 2.87 16.64
CA SER A 41 -12.67 1.71 17.45
C SER A 41 -11.87 2.08 18.72
N GLY A 42 -11.68 3.37 19.01
CA GLY A 42 -11.05 3.85 20.24
C GLY A 42 -9.53 4.03 20.18
N TRP A 43 -8.95 4.04 18.97
CA TRP A 43 -7.57 4.45 18.75
C TRP A 43 -7.45 5.98 18.80
N THR A 44 -6.31 6.51 19.24
CA THR A 44 -6.11 7.96 19.39
C THR A 44 -5.87 8.63 18.06
N LYS A 45 -5.10 7.96 17.20
CA LYS A 45 -4.76 8.41 15.85
C LYS A 45 -4.59 7.21 14.92
N SER A 46 -4.60 7.50 13.63
CA SER A 46 -4.44 6.49 12.58
C SER A 46 -3.77 7.08 11.35
N ILE A 47 -3.04 6.26 10.61
CA ILE A 47 -2.43 6.59 9.32
C ILE A 47 -2.82 5.51 8.33
N ALA A 48 -3.20 5.89 7.11
CA ALA A 48 -3.38 4.99 5.99
C ALA A 48 -2.63 5.51 4.75
N MET A 49 -1.92 4.62 4.06
CA MET A 49 -1.16 4.96 2.86
C MET A 49 -1.38 3.90 1.78
N SER A 50 -1.49 4.32 0.51
CA SER A 50 -1.60 3.36 -0.59
C SER A 50 -0.29 2.59 -0.74
N MET A 51 -0.38 1.34 -1.22
CA MET A 51 0.83 0.57 -1.51
C MET A 51 1.66 1.21 -2.61
N LEU A 52 1.04 1.97 -3.51
CA LEU A 52 1.75 2.75 -4.53
C LEU A 52 2.58 3.87 -3.89
N ASP A 53 2.04 4.61 -2.92
CA ASP A 53 2.78 5.62 -2.18
C ASP A 53 3.90 5.00 -1.35
N ILE A 54 3.65 3.85 -0.73
CA ILE A 54 4.67 3.12 0.05
C ILE A 54 5.79 2.64 -0.85
N TYR A 55 5.43 2.00 -1.96
CA TYR A 55 6.36 1.60 -3.00
C TYR A 55 7.15 2.82 -3.45
N ASN A 56 6.48 3.96 -3.68
CA ASN A 56 7.11 5.16 -4.20
C ASN A 56 7.97 5.96 -3.22
N LYS A 57 7.75 5.83 -1.91
CA LYS A 57 8.45 6.60 -0.88
C LYS A 57 9.51 5.79 -0.14
N PHE A 58 9.22 4.54 0.21
CA PHE A 58 10.04 3.76 1.15
C PHE A 58 10.91 2.69 0.51
N ILE A 59 10.70 2.33 -0.76
CA ILE A 59 11.57 1.38 -1.45
C ILE A 59 12.70 2.18 -2.12
N PRO A 60 13.99 2.08 -1.73
CA PRO A 60 15.06 2.85 -2.36
C PRO A 60 15.01 2.86 -3.90
N PRO A 61 15.35 3.98 -4.57
CA PRO A 61 15.47 4.01 -6.03
C PRO A 61 16.49 2.99 -6.58
N SER A 62 17.46 2.56 -5.77
CA SER A 62 18.37 1.46 -6.09
C SER A 62 17.68 0.09 -6.17
N LEU A 63 16.55 -0.08 -5.49
CA LEU A 63 15.68 -1.27 -5.54
C LEU A 63 14.48 -1.08 -6.49
N ARG A 64 14.14 0.16 -6.87
CA ARG A 64 13.08 0.53 -7.84
C ARG A 64 13.71 1.02 -9.14
N LYS A 65 13.82 0.16 -10.14
CA LYS A 65 14.38 0.58 -11.44
C LYS A 65 13.48 1.62 -12.13
N ARG A 66 13.97 2.85 -12.28
CA ARG A 66 13.60 3.74 -13.40
C ARG A 66 14.85 3.96 -14.26
N SER A 67 15.15 2.96 -15.10
CA SER A 67 16.16 2.97 -16.18
C SER A 67 17.48 3.72 -15.93
N VAL A 68 18.52 3.01 -15.48
CA VAL A 68 19.90 2.91 -16.02
C VAL A 68 20.71 2.08 -15.03
N PHE A 69 21.27 0.97 -15.52
CA PHE A 69 22.19 0.03 -14.85
C PHE A 69 23.31 0.76 -14.04
N PRO A 70 23.74 0.33 -12.82
CA PRO A 70 24.10 -1.05 -12.50
C PRO A 70 23.85 -1.44 -11.02
N PHE A 71 22.61 -1.70 -10.56
CA PHE A 71 22.38 -2.54 -9.35
C PHE A 71 20.91 -2.98 -9.18
N THR A 72 20.25 -3.49 -10.21
CA THR A 72 19.11 -4.40 -9.97
C THR A 72 19.65 -5.73 -9.53
N LEU A 73 19.50 -6.16 -8.27
CA LEU A 73 19.59 -7.58 -7.94
C LEU A 73 18.91 -7.89 -6.59
N ARG A 74 17.58 -7.94 -6.52
CA ARG A 74 16.93 -8.96 -5.67
C ARG A 74 15.47 -9.27 -5.97
N ILE A 75 14.63 -8.31 -6.33
CA ILE A 75 13.20 -8.58 -6.59
C ILE A 75 12.96 -8.77 -8.10
N ASP A 76 13.30 -7.79 -8.95
CA ASP A 76 13.15 -7.90 -10.42
C ASP A 76 14.12 -8.91 -11.08
N SER A 77 15.16 -9.34 -10.36
CA SER A 77 16.04 -10.42 -10.84
C SER A 77 15.42 -11.81 -10.66
N LEU A 78 14.31 -11.93 -9.92
CA LEU A 78 13.57 -13.18 -9.73
C LEU A 78 12.54 -13.37 -10.84
N GLU A 79 11.92 -12.30 -11.34
CA GLU A 79 10.88 -12.33 -12.36
C GLU A 79 10.88 -11.05 -13.19
N PHE A 80 10.82 -11.19 -14.52
CA PHE A 80 10.75 -10.03 -15.43
C PHE A 80 9.31 -9.51 -15.48
N LEU A 81 9.10 -8.30 -14.97
CA LEU A 81 7.81 -7.62 -15.03
C LEU A 81 7.82 -6.57 -16.14
N ASP A 82 7.12 -6.85 -17.24
CA ASP A 82 6.98 -5.95 -18.39
C ASP A 82 5.80 -4.98 -18.26
N GLU A 83 4.78 -5.32 -17.48
CA GLU A 83 3.57 -4.51 -17.29
C GLU A 83 3.60 -3.65 -16.02
N LEU A 84 4.46 -2.62 -16.00
CA LEU A 84 4.56 -1.69 -14.87
C LEU A 84 3.23 -0.96 -14.56
N ASN A 85 2.44 -0.64 -15.59
CA ASN A 85 1.14 0.00 -15.41
C ASN A 85 0.15 -0.91 -14.66
N LEU A 86 0.22 -2.22 -14.87
CA LEU A 86 -0.64 -3.18 -14.16
C LEU A 86 -0.26 -3.25 -12.67
N LEU A 87 1.04 -3.17 -12.37
CA LEU A 87 1.52 -3.11 -11.00
C LEU A 87 1.09 -1.80 -10.32
N GLU A 88 1.18 -0.66 -11.00
CA GLU A 88 0.71 0.62 -10.45
C GLU A 88 -0.80 0.58 -10.16
N ASP A 89 -1.59 0.06 -11.11
CA ASP A 89 -3.03 -0.15 -10.92
C ASP A 89 -3.29 -1.08 -9.73
N LEU A 90 -2.56 -2.18 -9.60
CA LEU A 90 -2.67 -3.08 -8.46
C LEU A 90 -2.34 -2.37 -7.14
N LEU A 91 -1.17 -1.74 -7.04
CA LEU A 91 -0.69 -1.12 -5.79
C LEU A 91 -1.53 0.09 -5.36
N SER A 92 -2.20 0.79 -6.29
CA SER A 92 -3.15 1.86 -5.95
C SER A 92 -4.45 1.36 -5.30
N HIS A 93 -4.75 0.06 -5.47
CA HIS A 93 -5.94 -0.60 -4.94
C HIS A 93 -5.74 -1.29 -3.59
N TYR A 94 -4.53 -1.28 -3.06
CA TYR A 94 -4.21 -1.76 -1.71
C TYR A 94 -3.68 -0.62 -0.85
N CYS A 95 -3.92 -0.72 0.45
CA CYS A 95 -3.34 0.18 1.43
C CYS A 95 -2.80 -0.57 2.64
N ILE A 96 -1.85 0.05 3.32
CA ILE A 96 -1.48 -0.30 4.68
C ILE A 96 -2.01 0.79 5.59
N SER A 97 -2.67 0.40 6.68
CA SER A 97 -3.20 1.30 7.69
C SER A 97 -2.77 0.87 9.09
N LEU A 98 -2.44 1.84 9.94
CA LEU A 98 -1.99 1.64 11.31
C LEU A 98 -2.77 2.57 12.25
N GLY A 99 -3.42 1.98 13.25
CA GLY A 99 -3.97 2.72 14.40
C GLY A 99 -2.98 2.70 15.56
N TYR A 100 -2.89 3.79 16.31
CA TYR A 100 -2.01 3.90 17.47
C TYR A 100 -2.62 4.73 18.60
N LYS A 101 -2.13 4.46 19.81
CA LYS A 101 -2.60 5.06 21.06
C LYS A 101 -1.42 5.40 21.94
N ASN A 102 -1.47 6.56 22.59
CA ASN A 102 -0.43 7.03 23.53
C ASN A 102 0.98 7.20 22.92
N ILE A 103 1.08 7.43 21.60
CA ILE A 103 2.34 7.70 20.91
C ILE A 103 2.16 8.99 20.10
N SER A 104 3.19 9.85 20.06
CA SER A 104 3.18 11.09 19.29
C SER A 104 3.44 10.85 17.79
N ASP A 105 3.02 11.79 16.95
CA ASP A 105 3.17 11.69 15.49
C ASP A 105 4.65 11.69 15.07
N SER A 106 5.50 12.37 15.83
CA SER A 106 6.96 12.36 15.63
C SER A 106 7.58 11.00 15.91
N GLU A 107 7.15 10.33 16.98
CA GLU A 107 7.67 8.99 17.33
C GLU A 107 7.24 7.94 16.31
N ILE A 108 6.03 8.05 15.76
CA ILE A 108 5.58 7.14 14.71
C ILE A 108 6.21 7.45 13.37
N THR A 109 6.42 8.72 13.04
CA THR A 109 7.19 9.08 11.84
C THR A 109 8.59 8.48 11.91
N GLN A 110 9.27 8.59 13.05
CA GLN A 110 10.57 7.94 13.27
C GLN A 110 10.53 6.41 13.22
N PHE A 111 9.43 5.79 13.66
CA PHE A 111 9.26 4.34 13.55
C PHE A 111 9.03 3.87 12.11
N LEU A 112 8.32 4.68 11.30
CA LEU A 112 7.98 4.36 9.91
C LEU A 112 9.07 4.75 8.92
N GLU A 113 9.80 5.83 9.20
CA GLU A 113 11.08 6.15 8.58
C GLU A 113 12.10 5.15 9.11
N PHE A 114 12.13 3.94 8.52
CA PHE A 114 13.20 2.98 8.74
C PHE A 114 14.52 3.74 8.75
N SER A 115 15.19 3.68 9.90
CA SER A 115 16.42 4.40 10.20
C SER A 115 17.41 4.21 9.06
N GLU A 116 17.52 5.19 8.16
CA GLU A 116 18.41 5.14 7.00
C GLU A 116 19.87 5.42 7.38
N ASP A 117 20.19 5.48 8.67
CA ASP A 117 21.53 5.72 9.20
C ASP A 117 21.89 4.69 10.27
N GLN A 118 22.50 3.56 9.87
CA GLN A 118 23.62 2.93 10.59
C GLN A 118 24.34 1.93 9.66
N ASN A 119 25.50 2.37 9.16
CA ASN A 119 26.64 1.67 8.52
C ASN A 119 26.84 1.82 7.01
#